data_AF-A0A9K3E4L4-F1
#
_entry.id   AF-A0A9K3E4L4-F1
#
_cell.length_a   1.000
_cell.length_b   1.000
_cell.length_c   1.000
_cell.angle_alpha   90.00
_cell.angle_beta   90.00
_cell.angle_gamma   90.00
#
_symmetry.space_group_name_H-M   'P 1'
#
loop_
_entity.id
_entity.type
_entity.pdbx_description
1 polymer ?
#
loop_
_entity_poly.entity_id
_entity_poly.type
_entity_poly.pdbx_seq_one_letter_code
_entity_poly.pdbx_strand_id
1 'polypeptide(L)'
;MESVGEWPEPVLCVQSLSESGNLVIPNQYIKPPSERPSVCLTDTNIPVIDMTGLISLRQETMKQVFEACREWGFMQLVNHGVKTELLDGAREIWQEFFHAPMEVKKKYANSPKTYEGFGSRLGVEKGAILDWNDYYFLNYHANCQTKWPDYPPYLRKPDDQRGV
;
A
#
# COMPACT_ATOMS: atom_id res chain seq x y z
N MET A 1 -10.99 -14.20 -29.47
CA MET A 1 -9.56 -13.94 -29.18
C MET A 1 -9.53 -12.71 -28.29
N GLU A 2 -9.40 -12.88 -26.98
CA GLU A 2 -9.27 -11.75 -26.05
C GLU A 2 -7.88 -11.14 -26.23
N SER A 3 -7.83 -9.81 -26.37
CA SER A 3 -6.60 -9.05 -26.57
C SER A 3 -5.69 -9.16 -25.35
N VAL A 4 -4.62 -9.96 -25.47
CA VAL A 4 -3.60 -10.15 -24.42
C VAL A 4 -2.76 -8.86 -24.28
N GLY A 5 -3.31 -7.86 -23.61
CA GLY A 5 -2.58 -6.62 -23.34
C GLY A 5 -3.38 -5.43 -22.86
N GLU A 6 -4.71 -5.47 -22.95
CA GLU A 6 -5.58 -4.37 -22.51
C GLU A 6 -6.35 -4.74 -21.26
N TRP A 7 -6.67 -3.74 -20.44
CA TRP A 7 -7.53 -3.93 -19.29
C TRP A 7 -8.90 -4.43 -19.74
N PRO A 8 -9.54 -5.34 -18.99
CA PRO A 8 -10.87 -5.85 -19.34
C PRO A 8 -11.95 -4.75 -19.34
N GLU A 9 -11.69 -3.66 -18.61
CA GLU A 9 -12.56 -2.50 -18.41
C GLU A 9 -11.68 -1.25 -18.23
N PRO A 10 -12.19 -0.04 -18.54
CA PRO A 10 -11.44 1.19 -18.31
C PRO A 10 -10.98 1.33 -16.86
N VAL A 11 -9.70 1.62 -16.65
CA VAL A 11 -9.17 1.93 -15.33
C VAL A 11 -9.54 3.36 -14.97
N LEU A 12 -10.41 3.52 -13.98
CA LEU A 12 -10.83 4.80 -13.44
C LEU A 12 -10.01 5.09 -12.18
N CYS A 13 -9.19 6.12 -12.20
CA CYS A 13 -8.42 6.55 -11.03
C CYS A 13 -9.39 7.05 -9.94
N VAL A 14 -9.33 6.43 -8.77
CA VAL A 14 -10.21 6.75 -7.64
C VAL A 14 -10.01 8.19 -7.18
N GLN A 15 -8.78 8.71 -7.20
CA GLN A 15 -8.53 10.12 -6.92
C GLN A 15 -9.30 11.04 -7.87
N SER A 16 -9.27 10.79 -9.18
CA SER A 16 -10.03 11.60 -10.14
C SER A 16 -11.55 11.48 -9.96
N LEU A 17 -12.04 10.30 -9.57
CA LEU A 17 -13.45 10.12 -9.23
C LEU A 17 -13.81 10.95 -7.99
N SER A 18 -12.99 10.89 -6.95
CA SER A 18 -13.17 11.65 -5.71
C SER A 18 -13.13 13.16 -5.93
N GLU A 19 -12.23 13.64 -6.78
CA GLU A 19 -12.06 15.06 -7.11
C GLU A 19 -13.15 15.60 -8.06
N SER A 20 -13.89 14.72 -8.75
CA SER A 20 -14.94 15.13 -9.69
C SER A 20 -16.16 15.80 -9.03
N GLY A 21 -16.29 15.68 -7.70
CA GLY A 21 -17.45 16.17 -6.96
C GLY A 21 -18.74 15.37 -7.17
N ASN A 22 -18.68 14.25 -7.90
CA ASN A 22 -19.81 13.34 -8.05
C ASN A 22 -20.05 12.58 -6.75
N LEU A 23 -21.28 12.64 -6.23
CA LEU A 23 -21.67 11.96 -5.00
C LEU A 23 -22.07 10.50 -5.22
N VAL A 24 -22.14 10.04 -6.48
CA VAL A 24 -22.52 8.67 -6.84
C VAL A 24 -21.27 7.81 -6.96
N ILE A 25 -21.13 6.85 -6.05
CA ILE A 25 -20.08 5.82 -6.10
C ILE A 25 -20.46 4.79 -7.20
N PRO A 26 -19.60 4.53 -8.20
CA PRO A 26 -19.86 3.51 -9.20
C PRO A 26 -20.03 2.11 -8.61
N ASN A 27 -20.90 1.30 -9.20
CA ASN A 27 -21.27 -0.03 -8.68
C ASN A 27 -20.09 -0.97 -8.45
N GLN A 28 -19.04 -0.87 -9.26
CA GLN A 28 -17.82 -1.67 -9.10
C GLN A 28 -17.08 -1.43 -7.78
N TYR A 29 -17.36 -0.36 -7.03
CA TYR A 29 -16.75 -0.10 -5.72
C TYR A 29 -17.70 -0.37 -4.55
N ILE A 30 -18.93 -0.80 -4.83
CA ILE A 30 -19.93 -1.10 -3.80
C ILE A 30 -19.79 -2.57 -3.41
N LYS A 31 -19.23 -2.83 -2.23
CA LYS A 31 -19.14 -4.18 -1.66
C LYS A 31 -20.54 -4.80 -1.47
N PRO A 32 -20.70 -6.13 -1.64
CA PRO A 32 -21.96 -6.81 -1.38
C PRO A 32 -22.35 -6.70 0.09
N PRO A 33 -23.64 -6.77 0.45
CA PRO A 33 -24.09 -6.58 1.83
C PRO A 33 -23.37 -7.44 2.87
N SER A 34 -22.96 -8.67 2.50
CA SER A 34 -22.22 -9.60 3.36
C SER A 34 -20.78 -9.17 3.67
N GLU A 35 -20.18 -8.32 2.85
CA GLU A 35 -18.80 -7.83 3.01
C GLU A 35 -18.74 -6.41 3.56
N ARG A 36 -19.89 -5.74 3.71
CA ARG A 36 -19.92 -4.40 4.28
C ARG A 36 -19.61 -4.49 5.78
N PRO A 37 -18.90 -3.49 6.34
CA PRO A 37 -18.63 -3.47 7.77
C PRO A 37 -19.95 -3.60 8.55
N SER A 38 -20.07 -4.62 9.38
CA SER A 38 -21.06 -4.63 10.45
C SER A 38 -20.50 -3.76 11.57
N VAL A 39 -21.33 -2.91 12.18
CA VAL A 39 -20.93 -2.15 13.36
C VAL A 39 -20.82 -3.12 14.53
N CYS A 40 -19.72 -3.87 14.58
CA CYS A 40 -19.35 -4.71 15.71
C CYS A 40 -18.10 -4.09 16.32
N LEU A 41 -18.32 -3.12 17.21
CA LEU A 41 -17.26 -2.54 18.04
C LEU A 41 -16.89 -3.59 19.10
N THR A 42 -16.13 -4.61 18.70
CA THR A 42 -15.36 -5.37 19.68
C THR A 42 -14.02 -4.67 19.84
N ASP A 43 -13.73 -4.26 21.08
CA ASP A 43 -12.41 -3.77 21.48
C ASP A 43 -11.39 -4.91 21.35
N THR A 44 -11.01 -5.21 20.12
CA THR A 44 -9.98 -6.19 19.80
C THR A 44 -8.64 -5.51 20.01
N ASN A 45 -8.02 -5.81 21.15
CA ASN A 45 -6.78 -5.18 21.57
C ASN A 45 -5.60 -5.86 20.86
N ILE A 46 -5.31 -5.44 19.63
CA ILE A 46 -4.19 -5.93 18.82
C ILE A 46 -2.89 -5.86 19.66
N PRO A 47 -2.09 -6.94 19.75
CA PRO A 47 -0.88 -6.94 20.57
C PRO A 47 0.07 -5.80 20.20
N VAL A 48 0.54 -5.07 21.21
CA VAL A 48 1.57 -4.03 21.08
C VAL A 48 2.83 -4.54 21.77
N ILE A 49 3.94 -4.60 21.03
CA ILE A 49 5.20 -5.17 21.51
C ILE A 49 6.28 -4.10 21.51
N ASP A 50 6.91 -3.90 22.67
CA ASP A 50 8.04 -2.99 22.83
C ASP A 50 9.36 -3.68 22.47
N MET A 51 9.96 -3.23 21.36
CA MET A 51 11.17 -3.84 20.81
C MET A 51 12.44 -3.48 21.60
N THR A 52 12.41 -2.49 22.51
CA THR A 52 13.54 -2.25 23.43
C THR A 52 13.82 -3.45 24.32
N GLY A 53 12.79 -4.25 24.61
CA GLY A 53 12.91 -5.49 25.38
C GLY A 53 13.85 -6.52 24.76
N LEU A 54 14.17 -6.42 23.46
CA LEU A 54 15.18 -7.29 22.84
C LEU A 54 16.59 -7.10 23.40
N ILE A 55 16.86 -5.95 24.05
CA ILE A 55 18.15 -5.63 24.66
C ILE A 55 18.24 -6.20 26.08
N SER A 56 17.20 -6.07 26.88
CA SER A 56 17.22 -6.39 28.33
C SER A 56 16.41 -7.64 28.72
N LEU A 57 15.34 -7.97 27.98
CA LEU A 57 14.37 -9.02 28.27
C LEU A 57 14.07 -9.86 27.01
N ARG A 58 15.13 -10.23 26.29
CA ARG A 58 15.04 -10.83 24.95
C ARG A 58 14.09 -12.03 24.89
N GLN A 59 14.17 -12.96 25.85
CA GLN A 59 13.34 -14.16 25.86
C GLN A 59 11.85 -13.83 26.01
N GLU A 60 11.49 -12.92 26.92
CA GLU A 60 10.11 -12.50 27.14
C GLU A 60 9.55 -11.77 25.92
N THR A 61 10.34 -10.85 25.34
CA THR A 61 9.95 -10.11 24.13
C THR A 61 9.73 -11.06 22.95
N MET A 62 10.63 -12.04 22.76
CA MET A 62 10.47 -13.05 21.70
C MET A 62 9.26 -13.95 21.93
N LYS A 63 8.93 -14.26 23.19
CA LYS A 63 7.72 -15.00 23.54
C LYS A 63 6.46 -14.22 23.17
N GLN A 64 6.40 -12.91 23.45
CA GLN A 64 5.30 -12.05 23.04
C GLN A 64 5.14 -12.01 21.51
N VAL A 65 6.24 -11.90 20.77
CA VAL A 65 6.22 -11.95 19.29
C VAL A 65 5.65 -13.29 18.81
N PHE A 66 6.11 -14.40 19.39
CA PHE A 66 5.62 -15.73 19.04
C PHE A 66 4.11 -15.88 19.32
N GLU A 67 3.65 -15.45 20.48
CA GLU A 67 2.24 -15.51 20.87
C GLU A 67 1.37 -14.63 19.97
N ALA A 68 1.81 -13.41 19.65
CA ALA A 68 1.09 -12.53 18.73
C ALA A 68 1.03 -13.13 17.31
N CYS A 69 2.11 -13.72 16.80
CA CYS A 69 2.09 -14.44 15.52
C CYS A 69 1.10 -15.62 15.53
N ARG A 70 1.08 -16.42 16.61
CA ARG A 70 0.28 -17.63 16.70
C ARG A 70 -1.21 -17.36 16.89
N GLU A 71 -1.55 -16.44 17.80
CA GLU A 71 -2.94 -16.18 18.19
C GLU A 71 -3.61 -15.13 17.29
N TRP A 72 -2.85 -14.15 16.79
CA TRP A 72 -3.39 -13.02 16.02
C TRP A 72 -2.97 -13.02 14.56
N GLY A 73 -1.74 -13.46 14.24
CA GLY A 73 -1.15 -13.26 12.91
C GLY A 73 -0.83 -11.79 12.59
N PHE A 74 -1.02 -10.88 13.56
CA PHE A 74 -0.83 -9.44 13.43
C PHE A 74 -0.40 -8.81 14.77
N MET A 75 0.43 -7.78 14.73
CA MET A 75 0.90 -7.05 15.91
C MET A 75 1.35 -5.64 15.54
N GLN A 76 1.41 -4.76 16.54
CA GLN A 76 2.03 -3.45 16.44
C GLN A 76 3.39 -3.48 17.15
N LEU A 77 4.43 -2.98 16.50
CA LEU A 77 5.75 -2.85 17.11
C LEU A 77 5.99 -1.38 17.49
N VAL A 78 6.44 -1.16 18.72
CA VAL A 78 6.88 0.17 19.20
C VAL A 78 8.35 0.12 19.59
N ASN A 79 9.01 1.28 19.59
CA ASN A 79 10.44 1.41 19.87
C ASN A 79 11.33 0.47 19.02
N HIS A 80 10.93 0.24 17.76
CA HIS A 80 11.59 -0.67 16.81
C HIS A 80 12.95 -0.17 16.29
N GLY A 81 13.44 0.99 16.76
CA GLY A 81 14.76 1.54 16.41
C GLY A 81 14.84 2.24 15.05
N VAL A 82 13.75 2.29 14.28
CA VAL A 82 13.68 3.09 13.05
C VAL A 82 13.38 4.53 13.44
N LYS A 83 14.23 5.46 13.01
CA LYS A 83 14.10 6.89 13.25
C LYS A 83 12.77 7.42 12.71
N THR A 84 12.05 8.20 13.52
CA THR A 84 10.76 8.77 13.14
C THR A 84 10.89 9.69 11.92
N GLU A 85 12.00 10.42 11.81
CA GLU A 85 12.28 11.32 10.68
C GLU A 85 12.36 10.57 9.35
N LEU A 86 12.82 9.31 9.36
CA LEU A 86 12.85 8.47 8.16
C LEU A 86 11.44 8.06 7.74
N LEU A 87 10.57 7.73 8.71
CA LEU A 87 9.17 7.37 8.43
C LEU A 87 8.38 8.59 7.91
N ASP A 88 8.61 9.76 8.50
CA ASP A 88 7.96 11.01 8.07
C ASP A 88 8.42 11.42 6.68
N GLY A 89 9.73 11.40 6.39
CA GLY A 89 10.24 11.66 5.05
C GLY A 89 9.70 10.68 4.01
N ALA A 90 9.55 9.39 4.35
CA ALA A 90 8.93 8.42 3.45
C ALA A 90 7.45 8.74 3.16
N ARG A 91 6.67 9.16 4.18
CA ARG A 91 5.27 9.58 4.01
C ARG A 91 5.18 10.82 3.14
N GLU A 92 6.00 11.83 3.40
CA GLU A 92 6.03 13.09 2.64
C GLU A 92 6.33 12.84 1.16
N ILE A 93 7.34 12.01 0.85
CA ILE A 93 7.71 11.68 -0.53
C ILE A 93 6.54 11.02 -1.29
N TRP A 94 5.89 10.03 -0.68
CA TRP A 94 4.75 9.37 -1.33
C TRP A 94 3.53 10.28 -1.42
N GLN A 95 3.27 11.10 -0.40
CA GLN A 95 2.22 12.12 -0.47
C GLN A 95 2.48 13.07 -1.64
N GLU A 96 3.69 13.58 -1.82
CA GLU A 96 4.05 14.45 -2.95
C GLU A 96 3.79 13.74 -4.29
N PHE A 97 4.19 12.47 -4.43
CA PHE A 97 3.91 11.69 -5.63
C PHE A 97 2.40 11.61 -5.95
N PHE A 98 1.56 11.30 -4.97
CA PHE A 98 0.11 11.19 -5.19
C PHE A 98 -0.58 12.54 -5.45
N HIS A 99 -0.02 13.64 -4.94
CA HIS A 99 -0.47 15.00 -5.27
C HIS A 99 -0.01 15.50 -6.65
N ALA A 100 0.94 14.81 -7.30
CA ALA A 100 1.40 15.16 -8.63
C ALA A 100 0.26 15.05 -9.68
N PRO A 101 0.36 15.79 -10.80
CA PRO A 101 -0.57 15.65 -11.92
C PRO A 101 -0.70 14.19 -12.38
N MET A 102 -1.90 13.83 -12.86
CA MET A 102 -2.21 12.46 -13.25
C MET A 102 -1.30 11.96 -14.38
N GLU A 103 -0.87 12.85 -15.26
CA GLU A 103 0.05 12.60 -16.36
C GLU A 103 1.44 12.17 -15.86
N VAL A 104 1.87 12.69 -14.71
CA VAL A 104 3.13 12.29 -14.07
C VAL A 104 2.99 10.89 -13.49
N LYS A 105 1.92 10.63 -12.73
CA LYS A 105 1.66 9.32 -12.12
C LYS A 105 1.49 8.21 -13.15
N LYS A 106 0.76 8.49 -14.25
CA LYS A 106 0.48 7.53 -15.32
C LYS A 106 1.71 7.13 -16.15
N LYS A 107 2.83 7.86 -16.10
CA LYS A 107 4.11 7.39 -16.69
C LYS A 107 4.55 6.05 -16.10
N TYR A 108 4.19 5.82 -14.85
CA TYR A 108 4.51 4.62 -14.10
C TYR A 108 3.34 3.66 -13.99
N ALA A 109 2.27 3.84 -14.79
CA ALA A 109 1.09 3.00 -14.71
C ALA A 109 1.43 1.52 -14.87
N ASN A 110 0.77 0.68 -14.07
CA ASN A 110 0.81 -0.76 -14.22
C ASN A 110 -0.02 -1.21 -15.44
N SER A 111 -0.08 -2.52 -15.68
CA SER A 111 -0.82 -3.09 -16.82
C SER A 111 -1.37 -4.47 -16.46
N PRO A 112 -2.25 -5.07 -17.29
CA PRO A 112 -2.69 -6.45 -17.07
C PRO A 112 -1.53 -7.47 -17.02
N LYS A 113 -0.36 -7.11 -17.59
CA LYS A 113 0.84 -7.96 -17.62
C LYS A 113 1.72 -7.83 -16.36
N THR A 114 1.60 -6.74 -15.62
CA THR A 114 2.41 -6.51 -14.40
C THR A 114 1.65 -5.62 -13.43
N TYR A 115 1.62 -6.02 -12.17
CA TYR A 115 1.02 -5.23 -11.08
C TYR A 115 1.89 -4.04 -10.68
N GLU A 116 3.18 -4.05 -11.04
CA GLU A 116 4.16 -3.05 -10.64
C GLU A 116 3.88 -1.67 -11.26
N GLY A 117 4.01 -0.64 -10.43
CA GLY A 117 3.76 0.75 -10.77
C GLY A 117 2.49 1.32 -10.14
N PHE A 118 2.10 2.49 -10.64
CA PHE A 118 0.87 3.19 -10.25
C PHE A 118 -0.37 2.46 -10.78
N GLY A 119 -1.40 2.29 -9.95
CA GLY A 119 -2.62 1.59 -10.33
C GLY A 119 -3.84 2.05 -9.54
N SER A 120 -5.00 1.72 -10.10
CA SER A 120 -6.34 1.97 -9.49
C SER A 120 -7.28 0.77 -9.66
N ARG A 121 -6.71 -0.36 -10.07
CA ARG A 121 -7.45 -1.61 -10.30
C ARG A 121 -6.56 -2.79 -9.97
N LEU A 122 -6.91 -3.50 -8.91
CA LEU A 122 -6.31 -4.80 -8.60
C LEU A 122 -7.01 -5.90 -9.40
N GLY A 123 -6.22 -6.77 -10.03
CA GLY A 123 -6.73 -7.91 -10.78
C GLY A 123 -7.21 -7.58 -12.21
N VAL A 124 -7.41 -8.64 -12.99
CA VAL A 124 -7.76 -8.59 -14.42
C VAL A 124 -9.12 -9.22 -14.72
N GLU A 125 -9.87 -9.59 -13.69
CA GLU A 125 -11.20 -10.18 -13.84
C GLU A 125 -12.22 -9.10 -14.19
N LYS A 126 -12.99 -9.30 -15.25
CA LYS A 126 -14.05 -8.38 -15.66
C LYS A 126 -15.22 -8.42 -14.67
N GLY A 127 -15.74 -7.26 -14.28
CA GLY A 127 -16.85 -7.16 -13.33
C GLY A 127 -16.44 -7.43 -11.87
N ALA A 128 -15.13 -7.43 -11.58
CA ALA A 128 -14.63 -7.53 -10.21
C ALA A 128 -15.09 -6.34 -9.36
N ILE A 129 -15.33 -6.59 -8.08
CA ILE A 129 -15.56 -5.54 -7.09
C ILE A 129 -14.19 -4.97 -6.70
N LEU A 130 -13.98 -3.69 -7.00
CA LEU A 130 -12.74 -2.96 -6.81
C LEU A 130 -12.69 -2.28 -5.44
N ASP A 131 -11.47 -2.02 -4.98
CA ASP A 131 -11.24 -1.21 -3.80
C ASP A 131 -11.27 0.28 -4.14
N TRP A 132 -11.75 1.09 -3.20
CA TRP A 132 -11.75 2.55 -3.33
C TRP A 132 -10.38 3.12 -2.96
N ASN A 133 -9.36 2.80 -3.76
CA ASN A 133 -8.01 3.32 -3.59
C ASN A 133 -7.25 3.47 -4.92
N ASP A 134 -6.27 4.35 -4.90
CA ASP A 134 -5.14 4.33 -5.82
C ASP A 134 -3.92 3.80 -5.06
N TYR A 135 -3.01 3.14 -5.76
CA TYR A 135 -1.83 2.52 -5.16
C TYR A 135 -0.59 2.64 -6.04
N TYR A 136 0.56 2.34 -5.44
CA TYR A 136 1.80 2.14 -6.15
C TYR A 136 2.48 0.86 -5.63
N PHE A 137 2.70 -0.12 -6.50
CA PHE A 137 3.56 -1.26 -6.15
C PHE A 137 4.95 -1.03 -6.70
N LEU A 138 5.93 -0.90 -5.81
CA LEU A 138 7.33 -0.73 -6.16
C LEU A 138 8.11 -1.98 -5.78
N ASN A 139 8.67 -2.68 -6.77
CA ASN A 139 9.55 -3.81 -6.50
C ASN A 139 10.96 -3.30 -6.21
N TYR A 140 11.39 -3.42 -4.94
CA TYR A 140 12.71 -2.97 -4.52
C TYR A 140 13.86 -3.80 -5.13
N HIS A 141 13.64 -5.11 -5.31
CA HIS A 141 14.60 -6.05 -5.89
C HIS A 141 14.25 -6.45 -7.33
N ALA A 142 13.77 -5.49 -8.15
CA ALA A 142 13.48 -5.77 -9.54
C ALA A 142 14.77 -5.90 -10.37
N ASN A 143 14.79 -6.85 -11.31
CA ASN A 143 15.85 -6.95 -12.33
C ASN A 143 15.89 -5.71 -13.26
N CYS A 144 14.83 -4.89 -13.26
CA CYS A 144 14.71 -3.69 -14.08
C CYS A 144 13.95 -2.60 -13.31
N GLN A 145 14.57 -1.44 -13.09
CA GLN A 145 14.00 -0.33 -12.31
C GLN A 145 13.13 0.64 -13.15
N THR A 146 12.52 0.18 -14.24
CA THR A 146 11.70 1.05 -15.12
C THR A 146 10.45 1.60 -14.45
N LYS A 147 10.01 0.97 -13.34
CA LYS A 147 8.91 1.42 -12.50
C LYS A 147 9.38 2.14 -11.24
N TRP A 148 10.63 2.59 -11.16
CA TRP A 148 11.05 3.49 -10.09
C TRP A 148 10.73 4.92 -10.52
N PRO A 149 9.92 5.66 -9.74
CA PRO A 149 9.53 7.00 -10.13
C PRO A 149 10.66 7.99 -9.89
N ASP A 150 10.84 8.89 -10.85
CA ASP A 150 11.87 9.94 -10.83
C ASP A 150 11.33 11.25 -10.24
N TYR A 151 10.03 11.25 -9.94
CA TYR A 151 9.32 12.30 -9.24
C TYR A 151 8.68 11.70 -7.98
N PRO A 152 8.75 12.37 -6.82
CA PRO A 152 9.64 13.50 -6.56
C PRO A 152 11.11 13.08 -6.68
N PRO A 153 12.04 14.00 -6.99
CA PRO A 153 13.44 13.69 -7.29
C PRO A 153 14.18 12.96 -6.16
N TYR A 154 13.66 13.03 -4.94
CA TYR A 154 14.22 12.37 -3.76
C TYR A 154 13.78 10.90 -3.61
N LEU A 155 12.77 10.44 -4.36
CA LEU A 155 12.28 9.06 -4.30
C LEU A 155 13.32 8.07 -4.85
N ARG A 156 14.12 8.48 -5.83
CA ARG A 156 15.16 7.66 -6.44
C ARG A 156 16.50 7.69 -5.69
N LYS A 157 16.68 8.53 -4.67
CA LYS A 157 18.01 8.69 -4.06
C LYS A 157 18.54 7.33 -3.58
N PRO A 158 19.63 6.82 -4.19
CA PRO A 158 20.29 5.64 -3.68
C PRO A 158 21.21 6.10 -2.55
N ASP A 159 20.64 6.48 -1.40
CA ASP A 159 21.46 6.80 -0.24
C ASP A 159 21.74 5.51 0.54
N ASP A 160 22.83 4.87 0.11
CA ASP A 160 24.05 4.47 0.85
C ASP A 160 24.11 4.69 2.39
N GLN A 161 22.99 4.59 3.11
CA GLN A 161 22.91 4.69 4.58
C GLN A 161 22.14 3.52 5.22
N ARG A 162 21.97 2.40 4.51
CA ARG A 162 21.63 1.13 5.14
C ARG A 162 22.92 0.37 5.46
N GLY A 163 23.75 0.99 6.29
CA GLY A 163 24.78 0.29 7.03
C GLY A 163 24.10 -0.68 7.99
N VAL A 164 24.26 -1.97 7.73
CA VAL A 164 24.42 -2.95 8.81
C VAL A 164 25.89 -2.90 9.20
#